data_AF-A0A0F9MSM1-F1
#
_entry.id   AF-A0A0F9MSM1-F1
#
_cell.length_a   1.000
_cell.length_b   1.000
_cell.length_c   1.000
_cell.angle_alpha   90.00
_cell.angle_beta   90.00
_cell.angle_gamma   90.00
#
_symmetry.space_group_name_H-M   'P 1'
#
loop_
_entity.id
_entity.type
_entity.pdbx_description
1 polymer ?
#
loop_
_entity_poly.entity_id
_entity_poly.type
_entity_poly.pdbx_seq_one_letter_code
_entity_poly.pdbx_strand_id
1 'polypeptide(L)'
;MNNYTVTYKILLASEYGVPQNRRSAFSIGLKNGKIFIFPEPTTQSFIICEQAISDLPNETIADVEGYPIEAQSNYQRLMRTDSNTLYNHQATFHIFSCFLC
;
A
#
# COMPACT_ATOMS: atom_id res chain seq x y z
N MET A 1 22.95 29.81 9.46
CA MET A 1 21.57 29.76 8.93
C MET A 1 21.57 28.73 7.82
N ASN A 2 20.90 27.60 8.01
CA ASN A 2 21.12 26.41 7.18
C ASN A 2 20.55 26.64 5.76
N ASN A 3 21.40 26.54 4.75
CA ASN A 3 21.09 26.81 3.33
C ASN A 3 20.30 25.66 2.69
N TYR A 4 19.05 25.44 3.14
CA TYR A 4 18.13 24.47 2.57
C TYR A 4 16.95 25.15 1.87
N THR A 5 16.64 24.66 0.68
CA THR A 5 15.41 24.96 -0.03
C THR A 5 14.41 23.85 0.27
N VAL A 6 13.27 24.22 0.83
CA VAL A 6 12.22 23.28 1.24
C VAL A 6 11.08 23.31 0.23
N THR A 7 10.61 22.13 -0.18
CA THR A 7 9.44 21.94 -1.03
C THR A 7 8.46 21.02 -0.30
N TYR A 8 7.16 21.31 -0.37
CA TYR A 8 6.12 20.50 0.25
C TYR A 8 5.00 20.15 -0.74
N LYS A 9 4.39 18.98 -0.57
CA LYS A 9 3.22 18.53 -1.35
C LYS A 9 2.42 17.52 -0.52
N ILE A 10 1.10 17.53 -0.66
CA ILE A 10 0.23 16.46 -0.15
C ILE A 10 0.07 15.45 -1.27
N LEU A 11 0.39 14.18 -1.02
CA LEU A 11 0.23 13.08 -1.97
C LEU A 11 -0.91 12.15 -1.52
N LEU A 12 -1.67 11.63 -2.49
CA LEU A 12 -2.69 10.61 -2.26
C LEU A 12 -2.15 9.25 -2.71
N ALA A 13 -2.08 8.27 -1.80
CA ALA A 13 -1.47 6.97 -2.08
C ALA A 13 -2.11 6.21 -3.26
N SER A 14 -3.43 6.37 -3.49
CA SER A 14 -4.13 5.73 -4.60
C SER A 14 -3.68 6.21 -5.98
N GLU A 15 -3.17 7.43 -6.09
CA GLU A 15 -2.54 7.97 -7.32
C GLU A 15 -1.21 7.27 -7.67
N TYR A 16 -0.67 6.51 -6.71
CA TYR A 16 0.59 5.77 -6.83
C TYR A 16 0.40 4.25 -6.77
N GLY A 17 -0.81 3.76 -7.07
CA GLY A 17 -1.11 2.32 -7.18
C GLY A 17 -1.30 1.58 -5.86
N VAL A 18 -1.45 2.31 -4.74
CA VAL A 18 -1.75 1.70 -3.44
C VAL A 18 -3.28 1.66 -3.23
N PRO A 19 -3.89 0.51 -2.88
CA PRO A 19 -5.32 0.38 -2.63
C PRO A 19 -5.73 1.01 -1.27
N GLN A 20 -5.44 2.30 -1.10
CA GLN A 20 -5.67 3.03 0.14
C GLN A 20 -5.94 4.51 -0.13
N ASN A 21 -7.02 5.04 0.46
CA ASN A 21 -7.30 6.47 0.47
C ASN A 21 -6.56 7.17 1.62
N ARG A 22 -5.25 7.33 1.47
CA ARG A 22 -4.39 7.99 2.45
C ARG A 22 -3.73 9.21 1.85
N ARG A 23 -4.03 10.38 2.41
CA ARG A 23 -3.32 11.63 2.12
C ARG A 23 -2.19 11.82 3.13
N SER A 24 -0.99 12.12 2.65
CA SER A 24 0.16 12.38 3.51
C SER A 24 0.90 13.62 3.03
N ALA A 25 1.28 14.49 3.97
CA ALA A 25 2.07 15.68 3.69
C ALA A 25 3.56 15.31 3.69
N PHE A 26 4.25 15.63 2.60
CA PHE A 26 5.69 15.43 2.45
C PHE A 26 6.38 16.78 2.37
N SER A 27 7.46 16.95 3.15
CA SER A 27 8.33 18.12 3.12
C SER A 27 9.76 17.65 2.90
N ILE A 28 10.39 18.11 1.82
CA ILE A 28 11.75 17.75 1.44
C ILE A 28 12.61 19.00 1.44
N GLY A 29 13.69 18.99 2.21
CA GLY A 29 14.71 20.05 2.23
C GLY A 29 15.99 19.62 1.52
N LEU A 30 16.40 20.36 0.49
CA LEU A 30 17.67 20.13 -0.22
C LEU A 30 18.64 21.30 -0.01
N LYS A 31 19.94 21.00 0.13
CA LYS A 31 20.97 22.03 0.26
C LYS A 31 21.22 22.76 -1.07
N ASN A 32 21.86 23.92 -0.98
CA ASN A 32 22.45 24.64 -2.11
C ASN A 32 21.43 25.10 -3.16
N GLY A 33 20.24 25.54 -2.73
CA GLY A 33 19.24 26.09 -3.64
C GLY A 33 18.50 25.05 -4.51
N LYS A 34 18.78 23.75 -4.35
CA LYS A 34 18.14 22.70 -5.15
C LYS A 34 16.67 22.58 -4.79
N ILE A 35 15.83 22.40 -5.81
CA ILE A 35 14.38 22.18 -5.64
C ILE A 35 14.08 20.72 -5.88
N PHE A 36 13.31 20.12 -4.97
CA PHE A 36 12.80 18.77 -5.17
C PHE A 36 11.54 18.81 -6.02
N ILE A 37 11.50 17.99 -7.08
CA ILE A 37 10.33 17.84 -7.93
C ILE A 37 9.64 16.54 -7.52
N PHE A 38 8.42 16.65 -7.02
CA PHE A 38 7.61 15.49 -6.70
C PHE A 38 7.25 14.72 -7.97
N PRO A 39 7.17 13.39 -7.92
CA PRO A 39 6.67 12.61 -9.04
C PRO A 39 5.22 12.99 -9.34
N GLU A 40 4.85 12.80 -10.60
CA GLU A 40 3.46 12.82 -11.03
C GLU A 40 2.78 11.50 -10.65
N PRO A 41 1.44 11.47 -10.48
CA PRO A 41 0.66 10.26 -10.34
C PRO A 41 1.06 9.17 -11.35
N THR A 42 1.23 7.94 -10.88
CA THR A 42 1.62 6.81 -11.75
C THR A 42 0.41 6.12 -12.38
N THR A 43 -0.79 6.37 -11.86
CA THR A 43 -2.03 5.77 -12.38
C THR A 43 -3.25 6.65 -12.13
N GLN A 44 -4.23 6.55 -13.03
CA GLN A 44 -5.59 7.06 -12.84
C GLN A 44 -6.60 5.94 -12.57
N SER A 45 -6.19 4.68 -12.77
CA SER A 45 -6.97 3.50 -12.43
C SER A 45 -6.62 3.07 -11.02
N PHE A 46 -7.55 3.30 -10.08
CA PHE A 46 -7.36 2.94 -8.69
C PHE A 46 -7.62 1.45 -8.46
N ILE A 47 -6.77 0.85 -7.62
CA ILE A 47 -6.91 -0.54 -7.19
C ILE A 47 -7.96 -0.61 -6.10
N ILE A 48 -8.97 -1.44 -6.29
CA ILE A 48 -10.02 -1.68 -5.28
C ILE A 48 -9.61 -2.79 -4.31
N CYS A 49 -10.25 -2.85 -3.14
CA CYS A 49 -9.96 -3.85 -2.11
C CYS A 49 -9.99 -5.29 -2.64
N GLU A 50 -10.99 -5.62 -3.45
CA GLU A 50 -11.10 -6.95 -4.07
C GLU A 50 -9.86 -7.33 -4.88
N GLN A 51 -9.31 -6.39 -5.66
CA GLN A 51 -8.08 -6.64 -6.42
C GLN A 51 -6.85 -6.76 -5.52
N ALA A 52 -6.91 -6.26 -4.29
CA ALA A 52 -5.78 -6.26 -3.37
C ALA A 52 -5.71 -7.54 -2.51
N ILE A 53 -6.85 -8.05 -2.05
CA ILE A 53 -6.90 -9.05 -0.97
C ILE A 53 -7.84 -10.24 -1.21
N SER A 54 -8.52 -10.35 -2.36
CA SER A 54 -9.49 -11.43 -2.61
C SER A 54 -8.90 -12.85 -2.65
N ASP A 55 -7.57 -12.99 -2.77
CA ASP A 55 -6.84 -14.26 -2.76
C ASP A 55 -6.32 -14.66 -1.37
N LEU A 56 -6.60 -13.85 -0.35
CA LEU A 56 -6.24 -14.13 1.03
C LEU A 56 -7.37 -14.93 1.73
N PRO A 57 -7.02 -15.78 2.71
CA PRO A 57 -8.02 -16.42 3.54
C PRO A 57 -8.74 -15.39 4.43
N ASN A 58 -9.92 -15.75 4.92
CA ASN A 58 -10.71 -14.89 5.84
C ASN A 58 -10.36 -15.14 7.31
N GLU A 59 -9.50 -16.10 7.59
CA GLU A 59 -9.20 -16.61 8.92
C GLU A 59 -7.71 -16.51 9.22
N THR A 60 -7.39 -16.48 10.52
CA THR A 60 -5.99 -16.53 10.94
C THR A 60 -5.38 -17.86 10.51
N ILE A 61 -4.20 -17.79 9.90
CA ILE A 61 -3.42 -18.96 9.51
C ILE A 61 -2.11 -19.02 10.32
N ALA A 62 -1.32 -20.07 10.12
CA ALA A 62 0.02 -20.11 10.71
C ALA A 62 0.88 -18.94 10.20
N ASP A 63 1.92 -18.54 10.93
CA ASP A 63 2.80 -17.43 10.53
C ASP A 63 3.39 -17.58 9.12
N VAL A 64 3.49 -18.82 8.65
CA VAL A 64 4.00 -19.20 7.33
C VAL A 64 3.10 -20.29 6.76
N GLU A 65 2.36 -19.99 5.70
CA GLU A 65 1.52 -20.96 4.99
C GLU A 65 1.51 -20.70 3.47
N GLY A 66 1.02 -21.64 2.67
CA GLY A 66 0.78 -21.41 1.24
C GLY A 66 -0.43 -20.48 1.02
N TYR A 67 -0.45 -19.77 -0.10
CA TYR A 67 -1.68 -19.08 -0.52
C TYR A 67 -2.81 -20.10 -0.79
N PRO A 68 -4.05 -19.83 -0.35
CA PRO A 68 -5.15 -20.77 -0.53
C PRO A 68 -5.58 -20.88 -2.00
N ILE A 69 -5.42 -19.79 -2.77
CA ILE A 69 -5.74 -19.73 -4.19
C ILE A 69 -4.69 -18.94 -4.98
N GLU A 70 -4.75 -19.10 -6.30
CA GLU A 70 -3.95 -18.31 -7.24
C GLU A 70 -4.35 -16.83 -7.24
N ALA A 71 -3.42 -15.96 -7.62
CA ALA A 71 -3.66 -14.52 -7.70
C ALA A 71 -4.74 -14.19 -8.75
N GLN A 72 -5.78 -13.47 -8.33
CA GLN A 72 -6.95 -13.12 -9.16
C GLN A 72 -6.76 -11.79 -9.92
N SER A 73 -5.78 -10.96 -9.53
CA SER A 73 -5.53 -9.64 -10.09
C SER A 73 -4.06 -9.42 -10.45
N ASN A 74 -3.79 -8.42 -11.30
CA ASN A 74 -2.43 -7.96 -11.58
C ASN A 74 -1.73 -7.43 -10.33
N TYR A 75 -2.49 -6.81 -9.41
CA TYR A 75 -1.95 -6.29 -8.16
C TYR A 75 -1.48 -7.42 -7.24
N GLN A 76 -2.29 -8.47 -7.08
CA GLN A 76 -1.91 -9.67 -6.30
C GLN A 76 -0.69 -10.36 -6.90
N ARG A 77 -0.66 -10.53 -8.23
CA ARG A 77 0.53 -11.08 -8.93
C ARG A 77 1.78 -10.26 -8.63
N LEU A 78 1.68 -8.94 -8.66
CA LEU A 78 2.79 -8.05 -8.35
C LEU A 78 3.25 -8.19 -6.88
N MET A 79 2.33 -8.18 -5.92
CA MET A 79 2.66 -8.31 -4.50
C MET A 79 3.22 -9.68 -4.13
N ARG A 80 2.92 -10.72 -4.92
CA ARG A 80 3.40 -12.10 -4.75
C ARG A 80 4.65 -12.42 -5.57
N THR A 81 5.25 -11.43 -6.23
CA THR A 81 6.45 -11.66 -7.06
C THR A 81 7.54 -12.34 -6.23
N ASP A 82 8.06 -13.47 -6.73
CA ASP A 82 9.07 -14.30 -6.06
C ASP A 82 8.66 -14.90 -4.71
N SER A 83 7.36 -14.95 -4.39
CA SER A 83 6.84 -15.59 -3.17
C SER A 83 5.58 -16.43 -3.41
N ASN A 84 5.67 -17.71 -3.06
CA ASN A 84 4.53 -18.63 -3.01
C ASN A 84 3.98 -18.82 -1.59
N THR A 85 4.49 -18.05 -0.62
CA THR A 85 4.22 -18.22 0.80
C THR A 85 3.58 -16.95 1.35
N LEU A 86 2.48 -17.14 2.06
CA LEU A 86 1.75 -16.13 2.79
C LEU A 86 2.31 -16.04 4.21
N TYR A 87 2.71 -14.83 4.61
CA TYR A 87 3.30 -14.54 5.91
C TYR A 87 2.42 -13.60 6.71
N ASN A 88 2.46 -13.70 8.03
CA ASN A 88 1.85 -12.74 8.97
C ASN A 88 0.34 -12.49 8.74
N HIS A 89 -0.39 -13.46 8.20
CA HIS A 89 -1.84 -13.34 8.02
C HIS A 89 -2.56 -13.74 9.32
N GLN A 90 -2.59 -12.78 10.24
CA GLN A 90 -3.27 -12.87 11.52
C GLN A 90 -4.54 -12.01 11.46
N ALA A 91 -5.70 -12.65 11.37
CA ALA A 91 -6.98 -11.95 11.39
C ALA A 91 -7.26 -11.46 12.81
N THR A 92 -7.53 -10.16 12.95
CA THR A 92 -7.86 -9.60 14.26
C THR A 92 -9.23 -10.09 14.71
N PHE A 93 -9.28 -10.90 15.76
CA PHE A 93 -10.53 -11.26 16.42
C PHE A 93 -10.98 -10.12 17.34
N HIS A 94 -11.89 -9.29 16.86
CA HIS A 94 -12.57 -8.31 17.69
C HIS A 94 -13.67 -9.01 18.49
N ILE A 95 -13.48 -9.14 19.81
CA ILE A 95 -14.52 -9.61 20.72
C ILE A 95 -15.58 -8.50 20.80
N PHE A 96 -16.65 -8.69 20.01
CA PHE A 96 -17.77 -7.77 19.74
C PHE A 96 -17.44 -6.52 18.89
N SER A 97 -18.24 -6.38 17.81
CA SER A 97 -18.42 -5.21 16.92
C SER A 97 -17.65 -5.19 15.59
N CYS A 98 -18.44 -4.96 14.54
CA CYS A 98 -18.08 -4.53 13.18
C CYS A 98 -17.64 -5.61 12.18
N PHE A 99 -18.54 -6.57 11.89
CA PHE A 99 -18.65 -7.11 10.53
C PHE A 99 -19.35 -6.06 9.65
N LEU A 100 -18.56 -5.26 8.92
CA LEU A 100 -18.93 -4.60 7.66
C LEU A 100 -17.71 -3.76 7.21
N CYS A 101 -16.75 -4.46 6.60
CA CYS A 101 -15.92 -3.88 5.54
C CYS A 101 -16.48 -4.35 4.20
#